data_AF-A0A3M0WYT2-F1
#
_entry.id   AF-A0A3M0WYT2-F1
#
_cell.length_a   1.000
_cell.length_b   1.000
_cell.length_c   1.000
_cell.angle_alpha   90.00
_cell.angle_beta   90.00
_cell.angle_gamma   90.00
#
_symmetry.space_group_name_H-M   'P 1'
#
loop_
_entity.id
_entity.type
_entity.pdbx_description
1 polymer ?
#
loop_
_entity_poly.entity_id
_entity_poly.type
_entity_poly.pdbx_seq_one_letter_code
_entity_poly.pdbx_strand_id
1 'polypeptide(L)' 'THGGQVRLPVIGPLLTSSQLGRRYVMGLYREGRTHLYVSRGVGLEGLSAPRVRFLAPPEITLFTIRGK' A
#
# COMPACT_ATOMS: atom_id res chain seq x y z
N THR A 1 7.38 -1.41 1.86
CA THR A 1 5.94 -1.56 2.19
C THR A 1 5.04 -1.17 1.02
N HIS A 2 3.81 -1.68 0.93
CA HIS A 2 2.83 -1.18 -0.05
C HIS A 2 2.41 0.26 0.31
N GLY A 3 2.36 1.13 -0.68
CA GLY A 3 2.13 2.57 -0.51
C GLY A 3 3.39 3.39 -0.21
N GLY A 4 4.53 2.73 0.04
CA GLY A 4 5.82 3.35 0.40
C GLY A 4 5.81 4.04 1.76
N GLN A 5 7.01 4.28 2.30
CA GLN A 5 7.21 5.11 3.50
C GLN A 5 7.28 6.62 3.15
N VAL A 6 7.84 6.96 1.98
CA VAL A 6 7.96 8.34 1.50
C VAL A 6 7.33 8.47 0.13
N ARG A 7 6.42 9.44 -0.01
CA ARG A 7 5.75 9.78 -1.27
C ARG A 7 6.02 11.24 -1.62
N LEU A 8 6.28 11.48 -2.89
CA LEU A 8 6.35 12.84 -3.42
C LEU A 8 5.00 13.23 -4.04
N PRO A 9 4.62 14.52 -3.97
CA PRO A 9 3.53 15.05 -4.76
C PRO A 9 3.72 14.69 -6.24
N VAL A 10 2.64 14.32 -6.93
CA VAL A 10 2.59 13.97 -8.36
C VAL A 10 3.31 12.66 -8.74
N ILE A 11 4.48 12.35 -8.17
CA ILE A 11 5.32 11.19 -8.56
C ILE A 11 4.88 9.90 -7.84
N GLY A 12 4.35 10.01 -6.62
CA GLY A 12 3.95 8.86 -5.81
C GLY A 12 5.09 8.29 -4.95
N PRO A 13 5.05 6.99 -4.57
CA PRO A 13 6.05 6.40 -3.69
C PRO A 13 7.42 6.28 -4.37
N LEU A 14 8.46 6.68 -3.65
CA LEU A 14 9.85 6.57 -4.13
C LEU A 14 10.32 5.11 -4.18
N LEU A 15 9.94 4.34 -3.17
CA LEU A 15 10.25 2.92 -3.07
C LEU A 15 8.98 2.14 -2.74
N THR A 16 8.75 1.09 -3.53
CA THR A 16 7.74 0.07 -3.27
C THR A 16 8.47 -1.24 -3.13
N SER A 17 8.44 -1.84 -1.94
CA SER A 17 9.04 -3.17 -1.70
C SER A 17 8.11 -4.26 -2.26
N SER A 18 7.99 -4.31 -3.59
CA SER A 18 7.16 -5.28 -4.32
C SER A 18 7.80 -5.62 -5.66
N GLN A 19 7.85 -6.92 -5.97
CA GLN A 19 8.29 -7.42 -7.27
C GLN A 19 7.31 -7.09 -8.41
N LEU A 20 6.07 -6.72 -8.07
CA LEU A 20 5.04 -6.32 -9.03
C LEU A 20 5.10 -4.80 -9.36
N GLY A 21 6.15 -4.12 -8.89
CA GLY A 21 6.41 -2.71 -9.16
C GLY A 21 5.28 -1.78 -8.70
N ARG A 22 5.06 -0.72 -9.47
CA ARG A 22 4.03 0.31 -9.20
C ARG A 22 2.60 -0.12 -9.58
N ARG A 23 2.38 -1.35 -10.05
CA ARG A 23 1.03 -1.82 -10.41
C ARG A 23 0.11 -1.92 -9.18
N TYR A 24 0.68 -2.35 -8.05
CA TYR A 24 -0.04 -2.61 -6.80
C TYR A 24 0.51 -1.76 -5.66
N VAL A 25 0.31 -0.45 -5.76
CA VAL A 25 0.81 0.50 -4.77
C VAL A 25 -0.05 0.49 -3.52
N MET A 26 -1.37 0.70 -3.63
CA MET A 26 -2.30 0.73 -2.51
C MET A 26 -3.75 0.71 -3.00
N GLY A 27 -4.67 0.26 -2.16
CA GLY A 27 -6.10 0.28 -2.42
C GLY A 27 -6.65 -1.03 -2.98
N LEU A 28 -7.90 -0.97 -3.44
CA LEU A 28 -8.64 -2.12 -3.96
C LEU A 28 -8.42 -2.26 -5.47
N TYR A 29 -8.04 -3.47 -5.86
CA TYR A 29 -7.88 -3.91 -7.24
C TYR A 29 -8.82 -5.08 -7.53
N ARG A 30 -9.15 -5.23 -8.81
CA ARG A 30 -9.90 -6.37 -9.33
C ARG A 30 -9.00 -7.12 -10.30
N GLU A 31 -8.60 -8.34 -9.96
CA GLU A 31 -7.97 -9.26 -10.90
C GLU A 31 -8.93 -10.37 -11.27
N GLY A 32 -9.53 -10.24 -12.45
CA GLY A 32 -10.58 -11.14 -12.93
C GLY A 32 -11.72 -11.26 -11.91
N ARG A 33 -11.85 -12.46 -11.32
CA ARG A 33 -12.88 -12.77 -10.31
C ARG A 33 -12.44 -12.53 -8.87
N THR A 34 -11.22 -12.08 -8.66
CA THR A 34 -10.61 -11.89 -7.33
C THR A 34 -10.53 -10.40 -6.96
N HIS A 35 -10.91 -10.07 -5.73
CA HIS A 35 -10.64 -8.76 -5.14
C HIS A 35 -9.29 -8.82 -4.42
N LEU A 36 -8.37 -7.95 -4.81
CA LEU A 36 -7.05 -7.81 -4.18
C LEU A 36 -7.00 -6.45 -3.51
N TYR A 37 -6.81 -6.42 -2.20
CA TYR A 37 -6.59 -5.16 -1.50
C TYR A 37 -5.17 -5.06 -0.99
N VAL A 38 -4.60 -3.89 -1.19
CA VAL A 38 -3.23 -3.57 -0.83
C VAL A 38 -3.24 -2.48 0.23
N SER A 39 -3.05 -2.86 1.49
CA SER A 39 -3.01 -1.91 2.60
C SER A 39 -1.67 -1.22 2.73
N ARG A 40 -1.70 0.04 3.18
CA ARG A 40 -0.51 0.80 3.57
C ARG A 40 0.07 0.39 4.93
N GLY A 41 -0.69 -0.38 5.71
CA GLY A 41 -0.34 -0.81 7.06
C GLY A 41 -0.23 0.35 8.06
N VAL A 42 -0.14 -0.01 9.34
CA VAL A 42 -0.05 0.94 10.47
C VAL A 42 1.38 1.21 10.93
N GLY A 43 2.31 0.28 10.65
CA GLY A 43 3.70 0.35 11.13
C GLY A 43 4.66 1.12 10.23
N LEU A 44 5.94 1.08 10.60
CA LEU A 44 7.07 1.64 9.86
C LEU A 44 7.95 0.51 9.33
N GLU A 45 8.55 0.70 8.16
CA GLU A 45 9.59 -0.22 7.68
C GLU A 45 10.85 -0.02 8.53
N GLY A 46 11.41 -1.10 9.07
CA GLY A 46 12.52 -1.05 10.02
C GLY A 46 13.86 -1.56 9.51
N LEU A 47 13.91 -2.05 8.26
CA LEU A 47 15.07 -2.74 7.69
C LEU A 47 15.75 -1.89 6.60
N SER A 48 15.07 -1.74 5.46
CA SER A 48 15.63 -1.19 4.22
C SER A 48 15.17 0.23 3.88
N ALA A 49 14.18 0.75 4.62
CA ALA A 49 13.70 2.12 4.45
C ALA A 49 13.72 2.87 5.78
N PRO A 50 13.84 4.22 5.74
CA PRO A 50 13.81 5.03 6.96
C PRO A 50 12.49 4.87 7.72
N ARG A 51 12.57 4.94 9.05
CA ARG A 51 11.41 4.89 9.96
C ARG A 51 10.64 6.22 9.96
N VAL A 52 10.12 6.62 8.81
CA VAL A 52 9.39 7.88 8.62
C VAL A 52 8.20 7.64 7.69
N ARG A 53 7.13 8.42 7.86
CA ARG A 53 6.01 8.47 6.91
C ARG A 53 5.85 9.89 6.39
N PHE A 54 6.15 10.10 5.12
CA PHE A 54 5.95 11.38 4.46
C PHE A 54 4.93 11.26 3.34
N LEU A 55 3.82 12.02 3.45
CA LEU A 55 2.63 11.93 2.60
C LEU A 55 2.07 10.50 2.48
N ALA A 56 2.28 9.71 3.54
CA ALA A 56 2.08 8.28 3.55
C ALA A 56 1.28 7.84 4.79
N PRO A 57 0.03 8.27 5.00
CA PRO A 57 -0.69 8.04 6.26
C PRO A 57 -0.87 6.55 6.58
N PRO A 58 -0.94 6.16 7.88
CA PRO A 58 -1.28 4.81 8.32
C PRO A 58 -2.72 4.45 7.92
N GLU A 59 -2.97 3.15 7.77
CA GLU A 59 -4.24 2.66 7.25
C GLU A 59 -4.69 1.40 7.99
N ILE A 60 -5.97 1.36 8.34
CA ILE A 60 -6.71 0.19 8.80
C ILE A 60 -7.91 0.06 7.88
N THR A 61 -8.13 -1.13 7.32
CA THR A 61 -9.21 -1.37 6.35
C THR A 61 -10.17 -2.41 6.89
N LEU A 62 -11.47 -2.09 6.86
CA LEU A 62 -12.54 -3.01 7.24
C LEU A 62 -13.22 -3.54 5.98
N PHE A 63 -13.18 -4.85 5.77
CA PHE A 63 -13.97 -5.51 4.73
C PHE A 63 -15.21 -6.16 5.35
N THR A 64 -16.38 -5.81 4.82
CA THR A 64 -17.61 -6.54 5.08
C THR A 64 -17.94 -7.37 3.84
N ILE A 65 -17.85 -8.69 3.98
CA ILE A 65 -18.17 -9.64 2.91
C ILE A 65 -19.56 -10.19 3.20
N ARG A 66 -20.42 -10.21 2.17
CA ARG A 66 -21.78 -10.76 2.26
C ARG A 66 -21.95 -11.85 1.21
N GLY A 67 -22.50 -12.99 1.61
CA GLY A 67 -22.95 -14.03 0.71
C GLY A 67 -24.34 -13.72 0.13
N LYS A 68 -24.74 -14.51 -0.87
CA LYS A 68 -26.16 -14.67 -1.19
C LYS A 68 -26.78 -15.66 -0.22
#